data_AF-A0A2R4NYS4-F1
#
_entry.id   AF-A0A2R4NYS4-F1
#
_cell.length_a   1.000
_cell.length_b   1.000
_cell.length_c   1.000
_cell.angle_alpha   90.00
_cell.angle_beta   90.00
_cell.angle_gamma   90.00
#
_symmetry.space_group_name_H-M   'P 1'
#
loop_
_entity.id
_entity.type
_entity.pdbx_description
1 polymer ?
#
loop_
_entity_poly.entity_id
_entity_poly.type
_entity_poly.pdbx_seq_one_letter_code
_entity_poly.pdbx_strand_id
1 'polypeptide(L)'
;MLSLANRAREFGEKFGLEAFSTAQFELDENVNGHTLSMVACVALGEELSYYKIDYDGGAAYVAFRAETIFKEPVLANEVVSVVNECISAYELDHRLFIKGLLLGCEIKFSENKDEIVAKFKDELSFKFDDLNRLTNISAKL
;
A
#
# COMPACT_ATOMS: atom_id res chain seq x y z
N MET A 1 -15.97 17.22 -7.55
CA MET A 1 -14.63 17.54 -8.07
C MET A 1 -14.08 18.83 -7.44
N LEU A 2 -14.79 19.97 -7.53
CA LEU A 2 -14.37 21.24 -6.89
C LEU A 2 -14.20 21.16 -5.36
N SER A 3 -15.08 20.44 -4.66
CA SER A 3 -14.96 20.23 -3.21
C SER A 3 -13.70 19.48 -2.80
N LEU A 4 -13.22 18.54 -3.63
CA LEU A 4 -12.01 17.76 -3.37
C LEU A 4 -10.76 18.64 -3.54
N ALA A 5 -10.72 19.43 -4.61
CA ALA A 5 -9.63 20.38 -4.86
C ALA A 5 -9.51 21.42 -3.72
N ASN A 6 -10.64 21.93 -3.22
CA ASN A 6 -10.64 22.86 -2.09
C ASN A 6 -10.11 22.21 -0.80
N ARG A 7 -10.47 20.97 -0.50
CA ARG A 7 -9.95 20.25 0.68
C ARG A 7 -8.45 19.98 0.58
N ALA A 8 -7.96 19.59 -0.60
CA ALA A 8 -6.53 19.42 -0.83
C ALA A 8 -5.77 20.75 -0.65
N ARG A 9 -6.35 21.86 -1.12
CA ARG A 9 -5.80 23.20 -0.90
C ARG A 9 -5.78 23.60 0.57
N GLU A 10 -6.89 23.42 1.30
CA GLU A 10 -6.98 23.68 2.74
C GLU A 10 -5.95 22.86 3.53
N PHE A 11 -5.73 21.59 3.15
CA PHE A 11 -4.68 20.76 3.71
C PHE A 11 -3.30 21.34 3.41
N GLY A 12 -3.04 21.74 2.16
CA GLY A 12 -1.80 22.39 1.75
C GLY A 12 -1.49 23.65 2.55
N GLU A 13 -2.47 24.56 2.68
CA GLU A 13 -2.37 25.80 3.45
C GLU A 13 -2.10 25.51 4.93
N LYS A 14 -2.78 24.53 5.52
CA LYS A 14 -2.62 24.15 6.92
C LYS A 14 -1.20 23.64 7.24
N PHE A 15 -0.58 22.91 6.32
CA PHE A 15 0.73 22.27 6.53
C PHE A 15 1.89 22.97 5.81
N GLY A 16 1.64 24.09 5.12
CA GLY A 16 2.67 24.84 4.38
C GLY A 16 3.18 24.13 3.12
N LEU A 17 2.34 23.32 2.48
CA LEU A 17 2.68 22.58 1.25
C LEU A 17 2.31 23.41 0.02
N GLU A 18 3.29 24.15 -0.51
CA GLU A 18 3.10 25.09 -1.64
C GLU A 18 2.51 24.41 -2.89
N ALA A 19 2.86 23.15 -3.14
CA ALA A 19 2.33 22.35 -4.25
C ALA A 19 0.80 22.17 -4.22
N PHE A 20 0.14 22.40 -3.08
CA PHE A 20 -1.32 22.29 -2.95
C PHE A 20 -2.02 23.66 -2.88
N SER A 21 -1.28 24.75 -2.69
CA SER A 21 -1.82 26.12 -2.64
C SER A 21 -1.55 26.94 -3.90
N THR A 22 -0.68 26.46 -4.80
CA THR A 22 -0.34 27.12 -6.07
C THR A 22 -1.10 26.54 -7.26
N ALA A 23 -1.57 27.40 -8.16
CA ALA A 23 -2.37 26.98 -9.32
C ALA A 23 -1.59 26.15 -10.36
N GLN A 24 -0.29 26.40 -10.50
CA GLN A 24 0.61 25.70 -11.42
C GLN A 24 2.04 25.75 -10.86
N PHE A 25 2.74 24.62 -10.93
CA PHE A 25 4.13 24.47 -10.55
C PHE A 25 4.78 23.39 -11.43
N GLU A 26 6.10 23.39 -11.51
CA GLU A 26 6.85 22.34 -12.21
C GLU A 26 6.96 21.08 -11.35
N LEU A 27 6.92 19.92 -11.98
CA LEU A 27 7.15 18.64 -11.32
C LEU A 27 8.64 18.35 -11.25
N ASP A 28 9.05 17.72 -10.16
CA ASP A 28 10.42 17.24 -9.97
C ASP A 28 10.43 15.80 -9.40
N GLU A 29 11.59 15.32 -8.99
CA GLU A 29 11.75 13.97 -8.42
C GLU A 29 10.95 13.76 -7.13
N ASN A 30 10.73 14.80 -6.33
CA ASN A 30 10.07 14.78 -5.04
C ASN A 30 8.58 15.19 -5.15
N VAL A 31 8.28 16.18 -5.98
CA VAL A 31 6.93 16.69 -6.24
C VAL A 31 6.48 16.19 -7.60
N ASN A 32 5.88 15.01 -7.61
CA ASN A 32 5.40 14.33 -8.81
C ASN A 32 3.99 13.78 -8.61
N GLY A 33 3.43 13.16 -9.64
CA GLY A 33 2.07 12.63 -9.58
C GLY A 33 1.83 11.62 -8.45
N HIS A 34 2.83 10.83 -8.04
CA HIS A 34 2.71 9.87 -6.93
C HIS A 34 2.61 10.58 -5.58
N THR A 35 3.54 11.50 -5.29
CA THR A 35 3.54 12.21 -4.00
C THR A 35 2.32 13.10 -3.85
N LEU A 36 1.91 13.77 -4.93
CA LEU A 36 0.69 14.56 -4.96
C LEU A 36 -0.55 13.70 -4.71
N SER A 37 -0.68 12.55 -5.39
CA SER A 37 -1.85 11.69 -5.24
C SER A 37 -1.94 11.05 -3.86
N MET A 38 -0.79 10.68 -3.28
CA MET A 38 -0.71 10.16 -1.92
C MET A 38 -1.18 11.19 -0.89
N VAL A 39 -0.64 12.42 -0.93
CA VAL A 39 -1.05 13.49 -0.02
C VAL A 39 -2.51 13.88 -0.25
N ALA A 40 -2.96 13.93 -1.49
CA ALA A 40 -4.37 14.18 -1.80
C ALA A 40 -5.28 13.11 -1.18
N CYS A 41 -4.95 11.82 -1.27
CA CYS A 41 -5.75 10.77 -0.63
C CYS A 41 -5.83 10.95 0.88
N VAL A 42 -4.70 11.27 1.54
CA VAL A 42 -4.66 11.57 2.98
C VAL A 42 -5.54 12.78 3.33
N ALA A 43 -5.44 13.87 2.56
CA ALA A 43 -6.26 15.07 2.77
C ALA A 43 -7.77 14.81 2.58
N LEU A 44 -8.11 13.85 1.72
CA LEU A 44 -9.48 13.51 1.36
C LEU A 44 -10.14 12.51 2.33
N GLY A 45 -9.37 11.78 3.14
CA GLY A 45 -9.85 10.96 4.27
C GLY A 45 -9.22 9.57 4.34
N GLU A 46 -9.49 8.87 5.44
CA GLU A 46 -8.72 7.72 5.94
C GLU A 46 -8.85 6.42 5.12
N GLU A 47 -9.64 6.39 4.05
CA GLU A 47 -9.91 5.17 3.28
C GLU A 47 -9.74 5.34 1.77
N LEU A 48 -8.89 6.29 1.35
CA LEU A 48 -8.59 6.49 -0.06
C LEU A 48 -7.20 5.97 -0.41
N SER A 49 -7.16 5.14 -1.45
CA SER A 49 -5.97 4.76 -2.18
C SER A 49 -5.98 5.41 -3.55
N TYR A 50 -4.84 5.44 -4.24
CA TYR A 50 -4.77 5.91 -5.61
C TYR A 50 -4.15 4.88 -6.53
N TYR A 51 -4.57 4.90 -7.80
CA TYR A 51 -4.01 4.10 -8.87
C TYR A 51 -3.60 5.02 -10.03
N LYS A 52 -2.44 4.74 -10.62
CA LYS A 52 -1.91 5.46 -11.78
C LYS A 52 -2.29 4.71 -13.06
N ILE A 53 -2.85 5.43 -14.02
CA ILE A 53 -3.19 4.94 -15.36
C ILE A 53 -2.33 5.71 -16.36
N ASP A 54 -1.39 5.02 -17.01
CA ASP A 54 -0.57 5.60 -18.08
C ASP A 54 -1.36 5.68 -19.40
N TYR A 55 -1.18 6.76 -20.15
CA TYR A 55 -1.75 6.94 -21.49
C TYR A 55 -0.87 7.82 -22.37
N ASP A 56 -1.13 7.84 -23.68
CA ASP A 56 -0.37 8.67 -24.63
C ASP A 56 -0.53 10.16 -24.28
N GLY A 57 0.53 10.76 -23.74
CA GLY A 57 0.57 12.17 -23.34
C GLY A 57 0.53 12.42 -21.83
N GLY A 58 0.51 11.38 -20.98
CA GLY A 58 0.65 11.56 -19.53
C GLY A 58 0.13 10.40 -18.69
N ALA A 59 -0.36 10.73 -17.50
CA ALA A 59 -0.94 9.77 -16.58
C ALA A 59 -2.17 10.37 -15.88
N ALA A 60 -3.15 9.52 -15.60
CA ALA A 60 -4.29 9.85 -14.75
C ALA A 60 -4.08 9.18 -13.39
N TYR A 61 -4.34 9.92 -12.32
CA TYR A 61 -4.29 9.40 -10.96
C TYR A 61 -5.71 9.34 -10.41
N VAL A 62 -6.18 8.13 -10.15
CA VAL A 62 -7.57 7.87 -9.76
C VAL A 62 -7.60 7.50 -8.29
N ALA A 63 -8.29 8.31 -7.48
CA ALA A 63 -8.58 7.95 -6.09
C ALA A 63 -9.74 6.94 -6.06
N PHE A 64 -9.59 5.91 -5.23
CA PHE A 64 -10.61 4.89 -5.02
C PHE A 64 -10.63 4.48 -3.55
N ARG A 65 -11.79 3.99 -3.10
CA ARG A 65 -11.90 3.32 -1.80
C ARG A 65 -11.67 1.84 -2.03
N ALA A 66 -10.60 1.31 -1.46
CA ALA A 66 -10.45 -0.13 -1.37
C ALA A 66 -11.46 -0.62 -0.33
N GLU A 67 -12.26 -1.63 -0.67
CA GLU A 67 -12.98 -2.37 0.36
C GLU A 67 -11.97 -3.05 1.29
N THR A 68 -12.33 -3.26 2.55
CA THR A 68 -11.48 -3.97 3.50
C THR A 68 -11.12 -5.34 2.91
N ILE A 69 -9.83 -5.62 2.74
CA ILE A 69 -9.34 -6.85 2.09
C ILE A 69 -9.79 -8.10 2.89
N PHE A 70 -9.78 -7.99 4.21
CA PHE A 70 -10.21 -9.06 5.12
C PHE A 70 -11.31 -8.55 6.05
N LYS A 71 -12.21 -9.43 6.45
CA LYS A 71 -13.12 -9.13 7.57
C LYS A 71 -12.42 -9.46 8.88
N GLU A 72 -12.60 -8.60 9.88
CA GLU A 72 -12.06 -8.89 11.21
C GLU A 72 -12.83 -10.02 11.91
N PRO A 73 -12.14 -10.94 12.61
CA PRO A 73 -10.67 -11.05 12.72
C PRO A 73 -10.04 -11.66 11.47
N VAL A 74 -8.90 -11.10 11.02
CA VAL A 74 -8.13 -11.68 9.90
C VAL A 74 -7.61 -13.08 10.24
N LEU A 75 -7.93 -14.08 9.42
CA LEU A 75 -7.50 -15.45 9.65
C LEU A 75 -6.22 -15.79 8.88
N ALA A 76 -5.35 -16.61 9.49
CA ALA A 76 -4.07 -16.99 8.88
C ALA A 76 -4.24 -17.67 7.52
N ASN A 77 -5.27 -18.51 7.34
CA ASN A 77 -5.55 -19.18 6.06
C ASN A 77 -6.01 -18.21 4.97
N GLU A 78 -6.71 -17.12 5.33
CA GLU A 78 -7.10 -16.08 4.37
C GLU A 78 -5.87 -15.34 3.85
N VAL A 79 -4.94 -14.98 4.75
CA VAL A 79 -3.67 -14.36 4.36
C VAL A 79 -2.86 -15.30 3.46
N VAL A 80 -2.76 -16.59 3.80
CA VAL A 80 -2.07 -17.56 2.93
C VAL A 80 -2.72 -17.65 1.56
N SER A 81 -4.05 -17.63 1.48
CA SER A 81 -4.77 -17.66 0.21
C SER A 81 -4.44 -16.45 -0.66
N VAL A 82 -4.54 -15.24 -0.10
CA VAL A 82 -4.23 -13.99 -0.81
C VAL A 82 -2.76 -13.96 -1.23
N VAL A 83 -1.84 -14.39 -0.36
CA VAL A 83 -0.42 -14.45 -0.69
C VAL A 83 -0.18 -15.34 -1.90
N ASN A 84 -0.73 -16.56 -1.90
CA ASN A 84 -0.57 -17.51 -3.00
C ASN A 84 -1.19 -17.00 -4.31
N GLU A 85 -2.36 -16.37 -4.24
CA GLU A 85 -3.02 -15.78 -5.41
C GLU A 85 -2.16 -14.66 -6.01
N CYS A 86 -1.72 -13.70 -5.20
CA CYS A 86 -0.95 -12.55 -5.67
C CYS A 86 0.41 -12.93 -6.24
N ILE A 87 1.18 -13.80 -5.59
CA ILE A 87 2.50 -14.22 -6.11
C ILE A 87 2.38 -15.05 -7.39
N SER A 88 1.22 -15.69 -7.63
CA SER A 88 0.97 -16.45 -8.85
C SER A 88 0.50 -15.57 -10.00
N ALA A 89 -0.22 -14.49 -9.69
CA ALA A 89 -0.84 -13.60 -10.69
C ALA A 89 0.06 -12.43 -11.12
N TYR A 90 1.01 -12.01 -10.28
CA TYR A 90 1.78 -10.78 -10.49
C TYR A 90 3.28 -11.00 -10.30
N GLU A 91 4.09 -10.31 -11.12
CA GLU A 91 5.53 -10.18 -10.87
C GLU A 91 5.76 -9.11 -9.80
N LEU A 92 6.03 -9.56 -8.57
CA LEU A 92 6.24 -8.68 -7.41
C LEU A 92 7.40 -9.19 -6.55
N ASP A 93 7.99 -8.33 -5.71
CA ASP A 93 8.90 -8.77 -4.65
C ASP A 93 8.07 -9.43 -3.55
N HIS A 94 8.21 -10.76 -3.38
CA HIS A 94 7.30 -11.53 -2.51
C HIS A 94 7.45 -11.07 -1.05
N ARG A 95 8.68 -10.78 -0.60
CA ARG A 95 8.94 -10.36 0.77
C ARG A 95 8.35 -8.99 1.05
N LEU A 96 8.58 -8.02 0.17
CA LEU A 96 8.04 -6.67 0.31
C LEU A 96 6.52 -6.67 0.30
N PHE A 97 5.91 -7.45 -0.60
CA PHE A 97 4.46 -7.63 -0.66
C PHE A 97 3.90 -8.23 0.63
N ILE A 98 4.43 -9.36 1.11
CA ILE A 98 3.94 -10.00 2.35
C ILE A 98 4.09 -9.05 3.53
N LYS A 99 5.21 -8.34 3.64
CA LYS A 99 5.41 -7.33 4.69
C LYS A 99 4.37 -6.22 4.62
N GLY A 100 4.11 -5.69 3.43
CA GLY A 100 3.08 -4.67 3.20
C GLY A 100 1.69 -5.16 3.55
N LEU A 101 1.35 -6.39 3.17
CA LEU A 101 0.07 -7.02 3.48
C LEU A 101 -0.14 -7.15 5.00
N LEU A 102 0.86 -7.69 5.73
CA LEU A 102 0.78 -7.83 7.18
C LEU A 102 0.62 -6.49 7.89
N LEU A 103 1.38 -5.47 7.47
CA LEU A 103 1.25 -4.10 7.98
C LEU A 103 -0.14 -3.52 7.69
N GLY A 104 -0.65 -3.69 6.47
CA GLY A 104 -1.96 -3.21 6.05
C GLY A 104 -3.13 -3.86 6.80
N CYS A 105 -2.92 -5.05 7.36
CA CYS A 105 -3.88 -5.78 8.19
C CYS A 105 -3.61 -5.61 9.69
N GLU A 106 -2.70 -4.71 10.08
CA GLU A 106 -2.29 -4.49 11.48
C GLU A 106 -1.77 -5.76 12.19
N ILE A 107 -1.31 -6.75 11.43
CA ILE A 107 -0.77 -8.01 11.96
C ILE A 107 0.68 -7.77 12.39
N LYS A 108 0.96 -7.98 13.68
CA LYS A 108 2.32 -7.91 14.21
C LYS A 108 3.17 -9.06 13.65
N PHE A 109 4.42 -8.79 13.34
CA PHE A 109 5.38 -9.81 12.92
C PHE A 109 6.79 -9.49 13.43
N SER A 110 7.63 -10.53 13.47
CA SER A 110 9.08 -10.40 13.61
C SER A 110 9.75 -10.85 12.32
N GLU A 111 10.89 -10.27 11.97
CA GLU A 111 11.63 -10.66 10.76
C GLU A 111 13.12 -10.81 11.01
N ASN A 112 13.75 -11.66 10.20
CA ASN A 112 15.20 -11.75 10.06
C ASN A 112 15.56 -11.75 8.56
N LYS A 113 16.78 -12.13 8.18
CA LYS A 113 17.20 -12.13 6.77
C LYS A 113 16.32 -13.05 5.91
N ASP A 114 15.99 -14.24 6.40
CA ASP A 114 15.45 -15.34 5.61
C ASP A 114 13.97 -15.65 5.92
N GLU A 115 13.40 -15.02 6.96
CA GLU A 115 12.08 -15.36 7.49
C GLU A 115 11.31 -14.15 8.03
N ILE A 116 10.00 -14.14 7.78
CA ILE A 116 9.01 -13.30 8.45
C ILE A 116 8.06 -14.21 9.23
N VAL A 117 7.84 -13.91 10.52
CA VAL A 117 6.94 -14.67 11.40
C VAL A 117 5.81 -13.76 11.87
N ALA A 118 4.61 -13.96 11.32
CA ALA A 118 3.39 -13.25 11.66
C ALA A 118 2.72 -13.84 12.91
N LYS A 119 2.25 -12.96 13.79
CA LYS A 119 1.67 -13.29 15.10
C LYS A 119 0.16 -13.43 14.98
N PHE A 120 -0.28 -14.58 14.50
CA PHE A 120 -1.66 -15.06 14.70
C PHE A 120 -1.75 -15.90 15.98
N LYS A 121 -2.92 -16.48 16.25
CA LYS A 121 -3.10 -17.49 17.30
C LYS A 121 -2.09 -18.64 17.15
N ASP A 122 -1.94 -19.12 15.91
CA ASP A 122 -0.89 -20.06 15.51
C ASP A 122 0.11 -19.28 14.65
N GLU A 123 1.40 -19.26 15.01
CA GLU A 123 2.36 -18.41 14.29
C GLU A 123 2.48 -18.82 12.83
N LEU A 124 2.45 -17.86 11.91
CA LEU A 124 2.59 -18.09 10.48
C LEU A 124 3.98 -17.63 10.02
N SER A 125 4.80 -18.57 9.56
CA SER A 125 6.15 -18.33 9.05
C SER A 125 6.16 -18.31 7.53
N PHE A 126 6.79 -17.28 6.97
CA PHE A 126 7.11 -17.12 5.55
C PHE A 126 8.62 -17.13 5.38
N LYS A 127 9.15 -18.06 4.57
CA LYS A 127 10.59 -18.16 4.30
C LYS A 127 10.92 -17.73 2.89
N PHE A 128 12.08 -17.10 2.74
CA PHE A 128 12.52 -16.50 1.49
C PHE A 128 13.88 -17.05 1.06
N ASP A 129 14.17 -17.00 -0.24
CA ASP A 129 15.53 -17.19 -0.75
C ASP A 129 16.29 -15.84 -0.84
N ASP A 130 17.54 -15.89 -1.28
CA ASP A 130 18.40 -14.70 -1.43
C ASP A 130 17.88 -13.67 -2.46
N LEU A 131 16.89 -14.05 -3.28
CA LEU A 131 16.21 -13.17 -4.24
C LEU A 131 14.86 -12.66 -3.71
N ASN A 132 14.62 -12.78 -2.39
CA ASN A 132 13.36 -12.43 -1.72
C ASN A 132 12.13 -13.22 -2.21
N ARG A 133 12.32 -14.35 -2.90
CA ARG A 133 11.21 -15.18 -3.37
C ARG A 133 10.77 -16.11 -2.25
N LEU A 134 9.46 -16.16 -2.03
CA LEU A 134 8.85 -17.08 -1.07
C LEU A 134 9.15 -18.53 -1.43
N THR A 135 9.78 -19.28 -0.52
CA THR A 135 10.13 -20.69 -0.69
C THR A 135 9.26 -21.62 0.13
N ASN A 136 8.73 -21.16 1.27
CA ASN A 136 7.88 -21.95 2.14
C ASN A 136 6.94 -21.10 3.00
N ILE A 137 5.76 -21.63 3.28
CA ILE A 137 4.82 -21.12 4.29
C ILE A 137 4.55 -22.25 5.29
N SER A 138 4.62 -21.97 6.58
CA SER A 138 4.30 -22.96 7.61
C SER A 138 3.66 -22.33 8.84
N ALA A 139 2.65 -23.00 9.41
CA ALA A 139 2.11 -22.64 10.72
C ALA A 139 2.86 -23.41 11.83
N LYS A 140 3.27 -22.72 12.89
CA LYS A 140 3.70 -23.36 14.13
C LYS A 140 2.50 -23.46 15.06
N LEU A 141 2.07 -24.70 15.29
CA LEU A 141 1.07 -25.09 16.29
C LEU A 141 1.66 -25.01 17.70
#